data_AF-A0A8J6NX47-F1
#
_entry.id   AF-A0A8J6NX47-F1
#
_cell.length_a   1.000
_cell.length_b   1.000
_cell.length_c   1.000
_cell.angle_alpha   90.00
_cell.angle_beta   90.00
_cell.angle_gamma   90.00
#
_symmetry.space_group_name_H-M   'P 1'
#
loop_
_entity.id
_entity.type
_entity.pdbx_description
1 polymer ?
#
loop_
_entity_poly.entity_id
_entity_poly.type
_entity_poly.pdbx_seq_one_letter_code
_entity_poly.pdbx_strand_id
1 'polypeptide(L)'
;MSNSSPEGISAEQTFVSHLIELRDRLLRIVMAILVVFLGLFAFANDIYHYVASPLMELLPEGQSMIATGVISPFLTPFKLTLIFSFYIAIPYILYQVWGFVAPGLYKHERKMVMPLAASSTVLFYTGMAFAYYVVFPLIFAFLTTTAPEGVEVMPDMKDYLDFVLKLFFAFGVAFEVPIATILLVWMGTTTPDKLREKRPYVIVGAFVIGMLLTPPDMISQTLLAIPMWILFEAGIIFSKFFMPKDDDSNSSTDSTPPKSPSPNSPSGGSSSSQPDEDDGPTEEEMEAELDRIEAEEDREEDREEELERAERARKKARKMADNVRMDHYEPPISKRYEPLDEVSEKLLDEELDMMDGTSGTEPDSSK
;
A
#
# COMPACT_ATOMS: atom_id res chain seq x y z
N MET A 1 -6.52 -41.59 -26.79
CA MET A 1 -5.73 -40.66 -25.95
C MET A 1 -5.88 -39.26 -26.49
N SER A 2 -5.88 -38.26 -25.60
CA SER A 2 -5.93 -36.81 -25.84
C SER A 2 -7.33 -36.20 -25.93
N ASN A 3 -7.82 -35.73 -24.78
CA ASN A 3 -8.73 -34.59 -24.70
C ASN A 3 -8.05 -33.59 -23.75
N SER A 4 -7.47 -32.52 -24.30
CA SER A 4 -6.87 -31.41 -23.55
C SER A 4 -7.66 -30.14 -23.84
N SER A 5 -8.35 -29.65 -22.81
CA SER A 5 -9.34 -28.57 -22.83
C SER A 5 -8.76 -27.18 -23.22
N PRO A 6 -9.56 -26.27 -23.83
CA PRO A 6 -9.13 -24.93 -24.22
C PRO A 6 -9.40 -23.82 -23.15
N GLU A 7 -9.45 -24.16 -21.85
CA GLU A 7 -9.86 -23.21 -20.80
C GLU A 7 -8.79 -22.17 -20.41
N GLY A 8 -7.50 -22.43 -20.68
CA GLY A 8 -6.40 -21.52 -20.29
C GLY A 8 -6.36 -20.18 -21.05
N ILE A 9 -6.78 -20.17 -22.32
CA ILE A 9 -6.62 -18.99 -23.19
C ILE A 9 -7.61 -17.86 -22.81
N SER A 10 -8.80 -18.21 -22.30
CA SER A 10 -9.83 -17.22 -21.93
C SER A 10 -9.54 -16.51 -20.60
N ALA A 11 -8.96 -17.21 -19.64
CA ALA A 11 -8.58 -16.63 -18.35
C ALA A 11 -7.41 -15.66 -18.51
N GLU A 12 -6.35 -16.06 -19.24
CA GLU A 12 -5.20 -15.19 -19.54
C GLU A 12 -5.61 -13.90 -20.26
N GLN A 13 -6.49 -13.99 -21.27
CA GLN A 13 -7.02 -12.80 -21.95
C GLN A 13 -7.81 -11.88 -21.02
N THR A 14 -8.51 -12.43 -20.01
CA THR A 14 -9.28 -11.65 -19.02
C THR A 14 -8.38 -10.93 -18.02
N PHE A 15 -7.36 -11.62 -17.48
CA PHE A 15 -6.39 -11.00 -16.56
C PHE A 15 -5.57 -9.89 -17.24
N VAL A 16 -5.09 -10.14 -18.46
CA VAL A 16 -4.34 -9.14 -19.24
C VAL A 16 -5.23 -7.93 -19.53
N SER A 17 -6.50 -8.14 -19.89
CA SER A 17 -7.46 -7.05 -20.10
C SER A 17 -7.69 -6.23 -18.83
N HIS A 18 -7.82 -6.88 -17.67
CA HIS A 18 -8.00 -6.19 -16.39
C HIS A 18 -6.77 -5.36 -15.98
N LEU A 19 -5.56 -5.88 -16.23
CA LEU A 19 -4.31 -5.14 -15.99
C LEU A 19 -4.17 -3.93 -16.92
N ILE A 20 -4.55 -4.05 -18.19
CA ILE A 20 -4.55 -2.94 -19.14
C ILE A 20 -5.54 -1.86 -18.70
N GLU A 21 -6.72 -2.25 -18.24
CA GLU A 21 -7.71 -1.33 -17.71
C GLU A 21 -7.20 -0.56 -16.49
N LEU A 22 -6.55 -1.24 -15.54
CA LEU A 22 -5.94 -0.62 -14.36
C LEU A 22 -4.91 0.44 -14.78
N ARG A 23 -4.00 0.08 -15.70
CA ARG A 23 -2.98 0.99 -16.21
C ARG A 23 -3.60 2.24 -16.84
N ASP A 24 -4.58 2.06 -17.72
CA ASP A 24 -5.20 3.17 -18.44
C ASP A 24 -6.01 4.08 -17.51
N ARG A 25 -6.59 3.54 -16.44
CA ARG A 25 -7.25 4.33 -15.38
C ARG A 25 -6.23 5.08 -14.53
N LEU A 26 -5.14 4.42 -14.14
CA LEU A 26 -4.05 5.04 -13.39
C LEU A 26 -3.43 6.21 -14.15
N LEU A 27 -3.15 6.04 -15.46
CA LEU A 27 -2.64 7.12 -16.30
C LEU A 27 -3.62 8.29 -16.38
N ARG A 28 -4.93 8.04 -16.50
CA ARG A 28 -5.95 9.09 -16.47
C ARG A 28 -6.00 9.83 -15.15
N ILE A 29 -5.86 9.13 -14.02
CA ILE A 29 -5.76 9.74 -12.69
C ILE A 29 -4.55 10.67 -12.61
N VAL A 30 -3.37 10.17 -12.97
CA VAL A 30 -2.13 10.95 -12.94
C VAL A 30 -2.24 12.18 -13.84
N MET A 31 -2.76 12.02 -15.06
CA MET A 31 -2.98 13.13 -15.98
C MET A 31 -3.96 14.16 -15.42
N ALA A 32 -5.05 13.74 -14.79
CA ALA A 32 -6.01 14.66 -14.18
C ALA A 32 -5.35 15.49 -13.06
N ILE A 33 -4.59 14.84 -12.18
CA ILE A 33 -3.84 15.53 -11.10
C ILE A 33 -2.85 16.52 -11.71
N LEU A 34 -2.09 16.13 -12.74
CA LEU A 34 -1.12 17.01 -13.39
C LEU A 34 -1.77 18.20 -14.08
N VAL A 35 -2.93 18.02 -14.72
CA VAL A 35 -3.68 19.13 -15.34
C VAL A 35 -4.13 20.14 -14.30
N VAL A 36 -4.68 19.68 -13.17
CA VAL A 36 -5.08 20.56 -12.07
C VAL A 36 -3.85 21.26 -11.48
N PHE A 37 -2.76 20.52 -11.26
CA PHE A 37 -1.51 21.05 -10.73
C PHE A 37 -0.92 22.14 -11.62
N LEU A 38 -0.83 21.92 -12.93
CA LEU A 38 -0.30 22.91 -13.87
C LEU A 38 -1.16 24.19 -13.90
N GLY A 39 -2.48 24.05 -13.73
CA GLY A 39 -3.39 25.20 -13.61
C GLY A 39 -3.21 26.00 -12.31
N LEU A 40 -2.82 25.32 -11.22
CA LEU A 40 -2.62 25.94 -9.90
C LEU A 40 -1.17 26.34 -9.62
N PHE A 41 -0.20 25.83 -10.39
CA PHE A 41 1.23 25.97 -10.16
C PHE A 41 1.69 27.42 -9.99
N ALA A 42 1.16 28.33 -10.82
CA ALA A 42 1.49 29.75 -10.76
C ALA A 42 1.05 30.44 -9.46
N PHE A 43 0.07 29.86 -8.76
CA PHE A 43 -0.53 30.39 -7.53
C PHE A 43 -0.05 29.66 -6.27
N ALA A 44 1.05 28.90 -6.36
CA ALA A 44 1.49 28.03 -5.26
C ALA A 44 1.71 28.77 -3.94
N ASN A 45 2.27 29.98 -3.97
CA ASN A 45 2.46 30.80 -2.76
C ASN A 45 1.13 31.29 -2.18
N ASP A 46 0.20 31.72 -3.03
CA ASP A 46 -1.12 32.18 -2.57
C ASP A 46 -1.90 31.02 -1.95
N ILE A 47 -1.89 29.85 -2.59
CA ILE A 47 -2.50 28.62 -2.06
C ILE A 47 -1.88 28.27 -0.71
N TYR A 48 -0.55 28.37 -0.58
CA TYR A 48 0.12 28.14 0.69
C TYR A 48 -0.41 29.08 1.79
N HIS A 49 -0.51 30.38 1.52
CA HIS A 49 -1.05 31.32 2.51
C HIS A 49 -2.50 30.99 2.90
N TYR A 50 -3.37 30.69 1.93
CA TYR A 50 -4.78 30.40 2.23
C TYR A 50 -5.00 29.08 2.96
N VAL A 51 -4.28 28.02 2.58
CA VAL A 51 -4.45 26.69 3.16
C VAL A 51 -3.70 26.57 4.49
N ALA A 52 -2.52 27.19 4.61
CA ALA A 52 -1.71 27.09 5.82
C ALA A 52 -2.16 28.04 6.94
N SER A 53 -2.77 29.20 6.64
CA SER A 53 -3.27 30.13 7.67
C SER A 53 -4.20 29.48 8.70
N PRO A 54 -5.28 28.78 8.32
CA PRO A 54 -6.17 28.15 9.30
C PRO A 54 -5.49 27.01 10.07
N LEU A 55 -4.49 26.35 9.46
CA LEU A 55 -3.68 25.34 10.13
C LEU A 55 -2.76 25.99 11.17
N MET A 56 -2.15 27.13 10.86
CA MET A 56 -1.32 27.91 11.80
C MET A 56 -2.09 28.44 13.00
N GLU A 57 -3.37 28.79 12.84
CA GLU A 57 -4.24 29.25 13.94
C GLU A 57 -4.53 28.15 14.98
N LEU A 58 -4.30 26.88 14.64
CA LEU A 58 -4.43 25.76 15.56
C LEU A 58 -3.15 25.53 16.39
N LEU A 59 -2.09 26.31 16.15
CA LEU A 59 -0.91 26.33 17.02
C LEU A 59 -1.24 27.11 18.31
N PRO A 60 -0.67 26.70 19.46
CA PRO A 60 -0.80 27.45 20.71
C PRO A 60 -0.41 28.92 20.55
N GLU A 61 -1.13 29.81 21.25
CA GLU A 61 -0.92 31.26 21.18
C GLU A 61 0.57 31.63 21.37
N GLY A 62 1.12 32.38 20.42
CA GLY A 62 2.51 32.86 20.46
C GLY A 62 3.55 31.98 19.73
N GLN A 63 3.17 30.82 19.20
CA GLN A 63 4.08 29.99 18.40
C GLN A 63 4.05 30.38 16.92
N SER A 64 5.24 30.49 16.32
CA SER A 64 5.41 30.67 14.88
C SER A 64 6.15 29.47 14.29
N MET A 65 5.81 29.08 13.06
CA MET A 65 6.54 28.02 12.38
C MET A 65 7.89 28.53 11.91
N ILE A 66 8.91 27.74 12.16
CA ILE A 66 10.27 28.01 11.68
C ILE A 66 10.54 27.21 10.41
N ALA A 67 11.45 27.70 9.59
CA ALA A 67 12.00 26.94 8.47
C ALA A 67 13.43 26.54 8.82
N THR A 68 13.65 25.27 9.09
CA THR A 68 14.99 24.71 9.41
C THR A 68 15.82 24.45 8.14
N GLY A 69 15.15 24.12 7.03
CA GLY A 69 15.80 23.86 5.74
C GLY A 69 15.90 25.10 4.86
N VAL A 70 17.08 25.32 4.25
CA VAL A 70 17.36 26.48 3.38
C VAL A 70 16.44 26.51 2.15
N ILE A 71 16.09 25.34 1.60
CA ILE A 71 15.24 25.22 0.42
C ILE A 71 13.76 25.01 0.76
N SER A 72 13.42 24.78 2.03
CA SER A 72 12.05 24.47 2.46
C SER A 72 11.05 25.57 2.09
N PRO A 73 11.33 26.87 2.30
CA PRO A 73 10.40 27.94 1.90
C PRO A 73 10.10 27.96 0.40
N PHE A 74 11.03 27.49 -0.42
CA PHE A 74 10.84 27.42 -1.87
C PHE A 74 10.03 26.17 -2.27
N LEU A 75 10.33 24.98 -1.74
CA LEU A 75 9.69 23.73 -2.17
C LEU A 75 8.35 23.45 -1.51
N THR A 76 8.13 23.92 -0.28
CA THR A 76 6.90 23.62 0.48
C THR A 76 5.63 24.09 -0.23
N PRO A 77 5.55 25.32 -0.79
CA PRO A 77 4.37 25.75 -1.56
C PRO A 77 4.08 24.88 -2.78
N PHE A 78 5.10 24.44 -3.52
CA PHE A 78 4.92 23.54 -4.66
C PHE A 78 4.45 22.15 -4.25
N LYS A 79 5.02 21.60 -3.17
CA LYS A 79 4.60 20.31 -2.61
C LYS A 79 3.14 20.37 -2.16
N LEU A 80 2.75 21.43 -1.45
CA LEU A 80 1.37 21.66 -1.05
C LEU A 80 0.45 21.72 -2.26
N THR A 81 0.81 22.49 -3.27
CA THR A 81 -0.01 22.67 -4.48
C THR A 81 -0.22 21.34 -5.22
N LEU A 82 0.80 20.48 -5.28
CA LEU A 82 0.68 19.15 -5.87
C LEU A 82 -0.31 18.27 -5.09
N ILE A 83 -0.17 18.22 -3.76
CA ILE A 83 -1.05 17.41 -2.91
C ILE A 83 -2.47 18.00 -2.88
N PHE A 84 -2.61 19.32 -2.89
CA PHE A 84 -3.89 20.00 -2.99
C PHE A 84 -4.60 19.70 -4.31
N SER A 85 -3.84 19.65 -5.42
CA SER A 85 -4.36 19.22 -6.73
C SER A 85 -4.86 17.79 -6.70
N PHE A 86 -4.16 16.90 -5.99
CA PHE A 86 -4.63 15.54 -5.72
C PHE A 86 -5.98 15.54 -4.97
N TYR A 87 -6.13 16.36 -3.92
CA TYR A 87 -7.39 16.46 -3.17
C TYR A 87 -8.55 17.02 -4.01
N ILE A 88 -8.29 17.98 -4.89
CA ILE A 88 -9.30 18.47 -5.85
C ILE A 88 -9.69 17.35 -6.83
N ALA A 89 -8.75 16.50 -7.22
CA ALA A 89 -8.97 15.40 -8.16
C ALA A 89 -9.68 14.19 -7.53
N ILE A 90 -9.84 14.11 -6.20
CA ILE A 90 -10.48 12.99 -5.48
C ILE A 90 -11.80 12.50 -6.09
N PRO A 91 -12.76 13.37 -6.48
CA PRO A 91 -14.01 12.91 -7.07
C PRO A 91 -13.79 12.11 -8.36
N TYR A 92 -12.82 12.54 -9.17
CA TYR A 92 -12.43 11.83 -10.39
C TYR A 92 -11.64 10.56 -10.08
N ILE A 93 -10.74 10.59 -9.08
CA ILE A 93 -9.96 9.44 -8.64
C ILE A 93 -10.89 8.31 -8.18
N LEU A 94 -11.81 8.61 -7.27
CA LEU A 94 -12.77 7.63 -6.74
C LEU A 94 -13.68 7.09 -7.84
N TYR A 95 -14.10 7.94 -8.79
CA TYR A 95 -14.84 7.48 -9.97
C TYR A 95 -14.05 6.46 -10.79
N GLN A 96 -12.75 6.69 -11.02
CA GLN A 96 -11.90 5.76 -11.77
C GLN A 96 -11.64 4.47 -10.99
N VAL A 97 -11.39 4.55 -9.68
CA VAL A 97 -11.15 3.41 -8.79
C VAL A 97 -12.39 2.54 -8.70
N TRP A 98 -13.55 3.08 -8.35
CA TRP A 98 -14.78 2.29 -8.27
C TRP A 98 -15.25 1.81 -9.62
N GLY A 99 -15.00 2.58 -10.69
CA GLY A 99 -15.27 2.13 -12.05
C GLY A 99 -14.42 0.93 -12.49
N PHE A 100 -13.26 0.69 -11.85
CA PHE A 100 -12.41 -0.49 -12.06
C PHE A 100 -12.87 -1.69 -11.23
N VAL A 101 -13.43 -1.47 -10.05
CA VAL A 101 -13.97 -2.53 -9.16
C VAL A 101 -15.36 -3.00 -9.63
N ALA A 102 -16.10 -2.12 -10.32
CA ALA A 102 -17.44 -2.38 -10.83
C ALA A 102 -17.66 -3.55 -11.83
N PRO A 103 -16.71 -4.03 -12.67
CA PRO A 103 -17.00 -5.08 -13.64
C PRO A 103 -17.35 -6.43 -12.98
N GLY A 104 -17.01 -6.66 -11.71
CA GLY A 104 -17.47 -7.84 -10.94
C GLY A 104 -18.88 -7.70 -10.35
N LEU A 105 -19.40 -6.47 -10.26
CA LEU A 105 -20.51 -6.12 -9.39
C LEU A 105 -21.81 -5.76 -10.13
N TYR A 106 -21.70 -5.34 -11.39
CA TYR A 106 -22.81 -4.74 -12.14
C TYR A 106 -22.98 -5.35 -13.52
N LYS A 107 -23.22 -6.66 -13.60
CA LYS A 107 -23.55 -7.31 -14.88
C LYS A 107 -24.75 -6.65 -15.60
N HIS A 108 -25.58 -5.85 -14.92
CA HIS A 108 -26.77 -5.22 -15.50
C HIS A 108 -26.98 -3.70 -15.26
N GLU A 109 -26.16 -2.98 -14.48
CA GLU A 109 -26.43 -1.54 -14.26
C GLU A 109 -25.18 -0.67 -13.98
N ARG A 110 -24.53 -0.20 -15.05
CA ARG A 110 -23.43 0.80 -15.01
C ARG A 110 -23.77 2.10 -14.24
N LYS A 111 -25.06 2.33 -13.96
CA LYS A 111 -25.60 3.53 -13.32
C LYS A 111 -25.24 3.67 -11.84
N MET A 112 -24.89 2.58 -11.15
CA MET A 112 -24.61 2.61 -9.72
C MET A 112 -23.18 3.02 -9.35
N VAL A 113 -22.24 3.04 -10.30
CA VAL A 113 -20.88 3.56 -10.07
C VAL A 113 -20.91 5.04 -9.72
N MET A 114 -21.82 5.81 -10.32
CA MET A 114 -21.94 7.26 -10.10
C MET A 114 -22.41 7.62 -8.68
N PRO A 115 -23.53 7.10 -8.14
CA PRO A 115 -23.93 7.39 -6.77
C PRO A 115 -22.92 6.87 -5.75
N LEU A 116 -22.28 5.73 -6.01
CA LEU A 116 -21.22 5.19 -5.16
C LEU A 116 -20.00 6.13 -5.10
N ALA A 117 -19.49 6.55 -6.26
CA ALA A 117 -18.37 7.48 -6.34
C ALA A 117 -18.72 8.84 -5.69
N ALA A 118 -19.96 9.31 -5.85
CA ALA A 118 -20.43 10.53 -5.20
C ALA A 118 -20.49 10.38 -3.67
N SER A 119 -21.05 9.27 -3.15
CA SER A 119 -21.10 9.01 -1.71
C SER A 119 -19.71 8.86 -1.11
N SER A 120 -18.80 8.13 -1.79
CA SER A 120 -17.39 8.03 -1.39
C SER A 120 -16.74 9.40 -1.34
N THR A 121 -16.90 10.22 -2.38
CA THR A 121 -16.34 11.58 -2.42
C THR A 121 -16.78 12.41 -1.20
N VAL A 122 -18.07 12.38 -0.86
CA VAL A 122 -18.58 13.07 0.34
C VAL A 122 -17.96 12.49 1.60
N LEU A 123 -17.83 11.17 1.70
CA LEU A 123 -17.30 10.50 2.86
C LEU A 123 -15.80 10.78 3.04
N PHE A 124 -15.02 10.82 1.95
CA PHE A 124 -13.61 11.22 1.95
C PHE A 124 -13.42 12.64 2.51
N TYR A 125 -14.17 13.62 2.00
CA TYR A 125 -14.08 14.99 2.52
C TYR A 125 -14.62 15.11 3.94
N THR A 126 -15.59 14.28 4.33
CA THR A 126 -16.03 14.16 5.73
C THR A 126 -14.90 13.63 6.61
N GLY A 127 -14.12 12.65 6.11
CA GLY A 127 -12.93 12.15 6.79
C GLY A 127 -11.84 13.21 6.94
N MET A 128 -11.59 14.00 5.90
CA MET A 128 -10.69 15.15 5.98
C MET A 128 -11.19 16.19 7.00
N ALA A 129 -12.48 16.51 7.01
CA ALA A 129 -13.08 17.41 7.97
C ALA A 129 -12.96 16.87 9.41
N PHE A 130 -13.22 15.57 9.60
CA PHE A 130 -13.03 14.90 10.90
C PHE A 130 -11.57 15.00 11.37
N ALA A 131 -10.61 14.78 10.47
CA ALA A 131 -9.19 14.94 10.78
C ALA A 131 -8.87 16.36 11.24
N TYR A 132 -9.38 17.39 10.53
CA TYR A 132 -9.15 18.79 10.88
C TYR A 132 -9.82 19.22 12.19
N TYR A 133 -11.11 18.90 12.38
CA TYR A 133 -11.88 19.42 13.52
C TYR A 133 -11.76 18.59 14.80
N VAL A 134 -11.50 17.29 14.71
CA VAL A 134 -11.52 16.39 15.87
C VAL A 134 -10.12 15.87 16.19
N VAL A 135 -9.42 15.34 15.19
CA VAL A 135 -8.15 14.66 15.42
C VAL A 135 -7.03 15.66 15.66
N PHE A 136 -6.98 16.72 14.85
CA PHE A 136 -5.93 17.72 14.91
C PHE A 136 -5.80 18.39 16.29
N PRO A 137 -6.88 18.94 16.88
CA PRO A 137 -6.78 19.57 18.20
C PRO A 137 -6.36 18.59 19.28
N LEU A 138 -6.75 17.32 19.15
CA LEU A 138 -6.47 16.28 20.15
C LEU A 138 -4.99 15.88 20.16
N ILE A 139 -4.36 15.79 18.99
CA ILE A 139 -2.92 15.54 18.89
C ILE A 139 -2.11 16.72 19.41
N PHE A 140 -2.46 17.96 19.04
CA PHE A 140 -1.72 19.14 19.51
C PHE A 140 -1.91 19.40 21.01
N ALA A 141 -3.09 19.14 21.56
CA ALA A 141 -3.31 19.15 23.00
C ALA A 141 -2.39 18.13 23.70
N PHE A 142 -2.26 16.92 23.14
CA PHE A 142 -1.35 15.93 23.68
C PHE A 142 0.13 16.37 23.60
N LEU A 143 0.58 16.88 22.44
CA LEU A 143 1.97 17.31 22.24
C LEU A 143 2.38 18.44 23.18
N THR A 144 1.48 19.38 23.45
CA THR A 144 1.74 20.51 24.35
C THR A 144 1.75 20.13 25.83
N THR A 145 0.89 19.19 26.24
CA THR A 145 0.88 18.68 27.64
C THR A 145 2.09 17.81 27.97
N THR A 146 2.74 17.21 26.97
CA THR A 146 3.92 16.35 27.16
C THR A 146 5.24 17.13 27.10
N ALA A 147 5.19 18.41 26.70
CA ALA A 147 6.38 19.25 26.62
C ALA A 147 6.94 19.53 28.03
N PRO A 148 8.26 19.37 28.26
CA PRO A 148 8.89 19.71 29.54
C PRO A 148 8.71 21.19 29.89
N GLU A 149 8.53 21.49 31.18
CA GLU A 149 8.43 22.87 31.64
C GLU A 149 9.64 23.70 31.20
N GLY A 150 9.39 24.82 30.52
CA GLY A 150 10.43 25.73 30.03
C GLY A 150 10.96 25.45 28.62
N VAL A 151 10.41 24.46 27.89
CA VAL A 151 10.75 24.22 26.48
C VAL A 151 9.63 24.76 25.57
N GLU A 152 9.96 25.75 24.73
CA GLU A 152 9.05 26.19 23.66
C GLU A 152 9.07 25.19 22.51
N VAL A 153 7.93 24.56 22.25
CA VAL A 153 7.76 23.67 21.10
C VAL A 153 7.48 24.51 19.86
N MET A 154 8.41 24.55 18.91
CA MET A 154 8.22 25.25 17.62
C MET A 154 8.23 24.24 16.48
N PRO A 155 7.09 24.01 15.79
CA PRO A 155 7.07 23.09 14.66
C PRO A 155 7.79 23.67 13.43
N ASP A 156 8.51 22.82 12.71
CA ASP A 156 9.03 23.14 11.39
C ASP A 156 7.89 23.15 10.36
N MET A 157 7.86 24.17 9.52
CA MET A 157 6.82 24.37 8.50
C MET A 157 6.64 23.18 7.55
N LYS A 158 7.74 22.55 7.12
CA LYS A 158 7.70 21.41 6.21
C LYS A 158 7.18 20.17 6.93
N ASP A 159 7.72 19.86 8.10
CA ASP A 159 7.33 18.67 8.86
C ASP A 159 5.89 18.75 9.33
N TYR A 160 5.47 19.93 9.77
CA TYR A 160 4.08 20.23 10.12
C TYR A 160 3.14 19.99 8.94
N LEU A 161 3.47 20.56 7.77
CA LEU A 161 2.63 20.38 6.58
C LEU A 161 2.59 18.90 6.16
N ASP A 162 3.72 18.20 6.18
CA ASP A 162 3.80 16.79 5.85
C ASP A 162 2.95 15.94 6.78
N PHE A 163 2.96 16.26 8.07
CA PHE A 163 2.09 15.62 9.06
C PHE A 163 0.61 15.85 8.76
N VAL A 164 0.19 17.11 8.56
CA VAL A 164 -1.21 17.47 8.25
C VAL A 164 -1.70 16.75 6.99
N LEU A 165 -0.92 16.80 5.91
CA LEU A 165 -1.31 16.23 4.62
C LEU A 165 -1.39 14.71 4.70
N LYS A 166 -0.46 14.04 5.39
CA LYS A 166 -0.56 12.59 5.64
C LYS A 166 -1.80 12.24 6.45
N LEU A 167 -2.12 13.04 7.48
CA LEU A 167 -3.28 12.84 8.33
C LEU A 167 -4.58 12.95 7.53
N PHE A 168 -4.73 13.98 6.71
CA PHE A 168 -5.89 14.16 5.83
C PHE A 168 -6.02 13.01 4.82
N PHE A 169 -4.92 12.56 4.24
CA PHE A 169 -4.95 11.42 3.33
C PHE A 169 -5.38 10.15 4.04
N ALA A 170 -4.79 9.84 5.21
CA ALA A 170 -5.10 8.63 5.93
C ALA A 170 -6.54 8.59 6.45
N PHE A 171 -7.06 9.69 7.01
CA PHE A 171 -8.46 9.74 7.43
C PHE A 171 -9.43 9.80 6.26
N GLY A 172 -9.10 10.48 5.17
CA GLY A 172 -9.90 10.45 3.95
C GLY A 172 -10.06 9.02 3.44
N VAL A 173 -8.96 8.25 3.36
CA VAL A 173 -8.98 6.84 2.96
C VAL A 173 -9.64 5.95 4.02
N ALA A 174 -9.41 6.19 5.31
CA ALA A 174 -10.04 5.40 6.39
C ALA A 174 -11.57 5.55 6.37
N PHE A 175 -12.08 6.72 6.01
CA PHE A 175 -13.51 6.96 5.84
C PHE A 175 -14.09 6.21 4.62
N GLU A 176 -13.28 5.68 3.70
CA GLU A 176 -13.75 4.79 2.63
C GLU A 176 -13.91 3.33 3.10
N VAL A 177 -13.36 2.96 4.26
CA VAL A 177 -13.44 1.59 4.81
C VAL A 177 -14.89 1.11 4.94
N PRO A 178 -15.86 1.88 5.49
CA PRO A 178 -17.25 1.46 5.53
C PRO A 178 -17.82 1.11 4.15
N ILE A 179 -17.53 1.92 3.13
CA ILE A 179 -18.01 1.69 1.77
C ILE A 179 -17.37 0.43 1.19
N ALA A 180 -16.05 0.27 1.35
CA ALA A 180 -15.35 -0.93 0.92
C ALA A 180 -15.94 -2.19 1.59
N THR A 181 -16.21 -2.15 2.90
CA THR A 181 -16.83 -3.24 3.65
C THR A 181 -18.22 -3.59 3.13
N ILE A 182 -19.09 -2.59 2.91
CA ILE A 182 -20.44 -2.80 2.35
C ILE A 182 -20.35 -3.47 0.98
N LEU A 183 -19.46 -2.99 0.11
CA LEU A 183 -19.30 -3.54 -1.23
C LEU A 183 -18.78 -4.98 -1.21
N LEU A 184 -17.83 -5.31 -0.35
CA LEU A 184 -17.30 -6.68 -0.22
C LEU A 184 -18.38 -7.67 0.19
N VAL A 185 -19.24 -7.29 1.14
CA VAL A 185 -20.39 -8.10 1.58
C VAL A 185 -21.44 -8.20 0.48
N TRP A 186 -21.75 -7.09 -0.17
CA TRP A 186 -22.76 -7.06 -1.24
C TRP A 186 -22.33 -7.86 -2.48
N MET A 187 -21.03 -7.89 -2.80
CA MET A 187 -20.45 -8.75 -3.83
C MET A 187 -20.48 -10.25 -3.48
N GLY A 188 -20.81 -10.63 -2.24
CA GLY A 188 -20.76 -12.01 -1.77
C GLY A 188 -19.34 -12.55 -1.58
N THR A 189 -18.30 -11.70 -1.70
CA THR A 189 -16.89 -12.12 -1.49
C THR A 189 -16.59 -12.45 -0.03
N THR A 190 -17.34 -11.88 0.90
CA THR A 190 -17.23 -12.14 2.34
C THR A 190 -18.59 -11.97 3.01
N THR A 191 -18.76 -12.52 4.21
CA THR A 191 -19.94 -12.27 5.06
C THR A 191 -19.58 -11.31 6.19
N PRO A 192 -20.57 -10.61 6.80
CA PRO A 192 -20.33 -9.79 7.99
C PRO A 192 -19.67 -10.57 9.12
N ASP A 193 -19.99 -11.87 9.28
CA ASP A 193 -19.41 -12.71 10.34
C ASP A 193 -17.94 -13.04 10.07
N LYS A 194 -17.56 -13.35 8.83
CA LYS A 194 -16.15 -13.48 8.43
C LYS A 194 -15.34 -12.19 8.64
N LEU A 195 -15.96 -11.02 8.47
CA LEU A 195 -15.30 -9.75 8.74
C LEU A 195 -15.15 -9.47 10.24
N ARG A 196 -16.06 -9.98 11.07
CA ARG A 196 -15.97 -9.88 12.54
C ARG A 196 -14.82 -10.71 13.09
N GLU A 197 -14.57 -11.89 12.53
CA GLU A 197 -13.40 -12.70 12.87
C GLU A 197 -12.08 -11.96 12.56
N LYS A 198 -12.08 -11.09 11.54
CA LYS A 198 -10.90 -10.32 11.13
C LYS A 198 -10.66 -9.01 11.88
N ARG A 199 -11.41 -8.73 12.97
CA ARG A 199 -11.19 -7.54 13.83
C ARG A 199 -9.74 -7.36 14.27
N PRO A 200 -9.02 -8.40 14.73
CA PRO A 200 -7.64 -8.23 15.20
C PRO A 200 -6.72 -7.66 14.11
N TYR A 201 -6.85 -8.13 12.86
CA TYR A 201 -6.05 -7.63 11.74
C TYR A 201 -6.33 -6.17 11.42
N VAL A 202 -7.60 -5.74 11.49
CA VAL A 202 -7.97 -4.34 11.25
C VAL A 202 -7.47 -3.44 12.37
N ILE A 203 -7.54 -3.90 13.62
CA ILE A 203 -6.97 -3.18 14.77
C ILE A 203 -5.47 -3.02 14.59
N VAL A 204 -4.73 -4.09 14.27
CA VAL A 204 -3.29 -4.01 14.00
C VAL A 204 -3.00 -3.05 12.84
N GLY A 205 -3.75 -3.12 11.74
CA GLY A 205 -3.64 -2.19 10.62
C GLY A 205 -3.85 -0.73 11.03
N ALA A 206 -4.86 -0.45 11.85
CA ALA A 206 -5.13 0.88 12.39
C ALA A 206 -3.96 1.39 13.26
N PHE A 207 -3.37 0.53 14.09
CA PHE A 207 -2.18 0.89 14.87
C PHE A 207 -0.94 1.13 14.00
N VAL A 208 -0.75 0.36 12.92
CA VAL A 208 0.35 0.57 11.95
C VAL A 208 0.20 1.90 11.23
N ILE A 209 -1.02 2.24 10.80
CA ILE A 209 -1.29 3.56 10.21
C ILE A 209 -1.08 4.66 11.24
N GLY A 210 -1.53 4.48 12.48
CA GLY A 210 -1.23 5.39 13.59
C GLY A 210 0.27 5.63 13.76
N MET A 211 1.07 4.58 13.77
CA MET A 211 2.54 4.64 13.88
C MET A 211 3.20 5.37 12.70
N LEU A 212 2.61 5.32 11.49
CA LEU A 212 3.13 6.03 10.34
C LEU A 212 2.81 7.53 10.38
N LEU A 213 1.66 7.87 10.97
CA LEU A 213 1.13 9.23 11.02
C LEU A 213 1.69 10.03 12.19
N THR A 214 1.76 9.43 13.37
CA THR A 214 2.38 10.04 14.55
C THR A 214 3.80 9.49 14.72
N PRO A 215 4.70 10.26 15.35
CA PRO A 215 5.95 9.70 15.88
C PRO A 215 5.67 8.48 16.79
N PRO A 216 6.70 7.72 17.25
CA PRO A 216 6.52 6.58 18.15
C PRO A 216 6.06 7.05 19.55
N ASP A 217 4.80 7.47 19.63
CA ASP A 217 4.05 7.84 20.81
C ASP A 217 2.79 6.99 20.89
N MET A 218 2.69 6.21 21.97
CA MET A 218 1.63 5.23 22.18
C MET A 218 0.26 5.90 22.37
N ILE A 219 0.21 7.10 22.93
CA ILE A 219 -1.05 7.79 23.23
C ILE A 219 -1.66 8.34 21.95
N SER A 220 -0.92 9.15 21.18
CA SER A 220 -1.39 9.67 19.90
C SER A 220 -1.66 8.56 18.89
N GLN A 221 -0.88 7.48 18.91
CA GLN A 221 -1.13 6.31 18.07
C GLN A 221 -2.47 5.63 18.40
N THR A 222 -2.76 5.42 19.69
CA THR A 222 -4.03 4.81 20.14
C THR A 222 -5.22 5.71 19.82
N LEU A 223 -5.05 7.02 20.04
CA LEU A 223 -6.03 8.04 19.74
C LEU A 223 -6.44 8.05 18.27
N LEU A 224 -5.49 7.80 17.37
CA LEU A 224 -5.72 7.66 15.93
C LEU A 224 -6.35 6.32 15.54
N ALA A 225 -5.94 5.24 16.20
CA ALA A 225 -6.43 3.89 15.91
C ALA A 225 -7.92 3.71 16.25
N ILE A 226 -8.39 4.32 17.35
CA ILE A 226 -9.78 4.19 17.82
C ILE A 226 -10.81 4.64 16.76
N PRO A 227 -10.72 5.85 16.18
CA PRO A 227 -11.63 6.26 15.10
C PRO A 227 -11.62 5.32 13.90
N MET A 228 -10.46 4.81 13.49
CA MET A 228 -10.34 3.87 12.38
C MET A 228 -11.06 2.54 12.68
N TRP A 229 -10.93 2.05 13.90
CA TRP A 229 -11.66 0.86 14.34
C TRP A 229 -13.18 1.09 14.39
N ILE A 230 -13.63 2.25 14.86
CA ILE A 230 -15.06 2.62 14.87
C ILE A 230 -15.62 2.68 13.45
N LEU A 231 -14.88 3.21 12.48
CA LEU A 231 -15.30 3.23 11.08
C LEU A 231 -15.45 1.84 10.50
N PHE A 232 -14.52 0.93 10.81
CA PHE A 232 -14.66 -0.47 10.41
C PHE A 232 -15.91 -1.11 11.01
N GLU A 233 -16.19 -0.87 12.30
CA GLU A 233 -17.38 -1.40 12.94
C GLU A 233 -18.67 -0.84 12.33
N ALA A 234 -18.69 0.47 12.03
CA ALA A 234 -19.78 1.09 11.31
C ALA A 234 -19.99 0.41 9.94
N GLY A 235 -18.91 0.12 9.21
CA GLY A 235 -18.95 -0.63 7.96
C GLY A 235 -19.62 -2.00 8.09
N ILE A 236 -19.25 -2.78 9.11
CA ILE A 236 -19.87 -4.09 9.39
C ILE A 236 -21.36 -3.93 9.74
N ILE A 237 -21.72 -2.92 10.53
CA ILE A 237 -23.11 -2.70 10.92
C ILE A 237 -23.95 -2.33 9.69
N PHE A 238 -23.47 -1.40 8.86
CA PHE A 238 -24.18 -0.98 7.65
C PHE A 238 -24.27 -2.09 6.60
N SER A 239 -23.25 -2.95 6.47
CA SER A 239 -23.24 -4.02 5.48
C SER A 239 -24.34 -5.08 5.69
N LYS A 240 -24.79 -5.28 6.94
CA LYS A 240 -25.90 -6.20 7.26
C LYS A 240 -27.22 -5.82 6.59
N PHE A 241 -27.45 -4.54 6.34
CA PHE A 241 -28.66 -4.06 5.67
C PHE A 241 -28.64 -4.34 4.16
N PHE A 242 -27.49 -4.69 3.60
CA PHE A 242 -27.28 -4.95 2.17
C PHE A 242 -27.04 -6.43 1.87
N MET A 243 -27.27 -7.33 2.84
CA MET A 243 -27.11 -8.77 2.63
C MET A 243 -28.15 -9.27 1.62
N PRO A 244 -27.73 -9.94 0.52
CA PRO A 244 -28.65 -10.66 -0.34
C PRO A 244 -29.41 -11.69 0.51
N LYS A 245 -30.74 -11.68 0.42
CA LYS A 245 -31.57 -12.65 1.11
C LYS A 245 -31.40 -13.98 0.37
N ASP A 246 -30.85 -14.99 1.04
CA ASP A 246 -30.79 -16.33 0.48
C ASP A 246 -32.25 -16.82 0.30
N ASP A 247 -32.65 -17.04 -0.96
CA ASP A 247 -33.91 -17.70 -1.29
C ASP A 247 -33.77 -19.19 -0.92
N ASP A 248 -34.28 -19.56 0.25
CA ASP A 248 -34.56 -20.94 0.63
C ASP A 248 -35.51 -21.59 -0.39
N SER A 249 -34.96 -22.22 -1.43
CA SER A 249 -35.72 -23.03 -2.38
C SER A 249 -34.97 -24.31 -2.76
N ASN A 250 -34.93 -25.25 -1.82
CA ASN A 250 -34.94 -26.66 -2.18
C ASN A 250 -35.60 -27.52 -1.10
N SER A 251 -36.91 -27.30 -0.89
CA SER A 251 -37.79 -28.33 -0.33
C SER A 251 -38.77 -28.77 -1.41
N SER A 252 -39.03 -30.08 -1.45
CA SER A 252 -39.84 -30.88 -2.40
C SER A 252 -39.17 -31.18 -3.74
N THR A 253 -38.81 -32.43 -4.06
CA THR A 253 -39.79 -33.46 -4.46
C THR A 253 -39.16 -34.86 -4.44
N ASP A 254 -39.67 -35.77 -3.62
CA ASP A 254 -39.94 -37.13 -4.13
C ASP A 254 -41.19 -37.68 -3.43
N SER A 255 -42.14 -38.11 -4.25
CA SER A 255 -43.44 -38.63 -3.87
C SER A 255 -43.69 -39.85 -4.74
N THR A 256 -43.59 -41.05 -4.16
CA THR A 256 -44.11 -42.28 -4.78
C THR A 256 -44.76 -43.18 -3.70
N PRO A 257 -45.94 -43.81 -3.95
CA PRO A 257 -46.95 -44.14 -2.92
C PRO A 257 -46.85 -45.57 -2.34
N PRO A 258 -47.59 -45.92 -1.26
CA PRO A 258 -47.37 -47.15 -0.50
C PRO A 258 -48.16 -48.35 -1.06
N LYS A 259 -47.60 -49.56 -0.91
CA LYS A 259 -48.29 -50.84 -1.11
C LYS A 259 -48.25 -51.66 0.20
N SER A 260 -49.39 -52.26 0.49
CA SER A 260 -49.85 -52.81 1.78
C SER A 260 -49.44 -54.31 2.00
N PRO A 261 -49.91 -55.05 3.04
CA PRO A 261 -49.05 -55.64 4.08
C PRO A 261 -49.10 -57.18 4.16
N SER A 262 -48.15 -57.84 4.84
CA SER A 262 -48.41 -59.12 5.53
C SER A 262 -47.30 -59.57 6.50
N PRO A 263 -47.65 -60.42 7.49
CA PRO A 263 -46.99 -60.52 8.79
C PRO A 263 -46.18 -61.82 8.97
N ASN A 264 -45.22 -61.81 9.89
CA ASN A 264 -45.01 -62.91 10.85
C ASN A 264 -43.95 -62.57 11.92
N SER A 265 -44.32 -62.92 13.15
CA SER A 265 -43.68 -62.77 14.46
C SER A 265 -42.44 -63.68 14.68
N PRO A 266 -41.92 -63.85 15.91
CA PRO A 266 -41.24 -62.87 16.79
C PRO A 266 -39.88 -63.42 17.30
N SER A 267 -39.02 -62.58 17.88
CA SER A 267 -38.34 -62.81 19.18
C SER A 267 -37.03 -62.03 19.31
N GLY A 268 -36.86 -61.40 20.49
CA GLY A 268 -35.56 -61.32 21.14
C GLY A 268 -34.90 -59.94 21.17
N GLY A 269 -34.66 -59.45 22.39
CA GLY A 269 -33.52 -58.58 22.67
C GLY A 269 -33.87 -57.14 23.02
N SER A 270 -33.86 -56.84 24.31
CA SER A 270 -33.69 -55.52 24.90
C SER A 270 -32.45 -54.80 24.35
N SER A 271 -32.57 -53.52 23.99
CA SER A 271 -31.75 -52.43 24.55
C SER A 271 -32.25 -51.11 23.99
N SER A 272 -32.48 -50.16 24.89
CA SER A 272 -32.70 -48.75 24.57
C SER A 272 -31.41 -48.14 24.04
N SER A 273 -31.47 -47.53 22.86
CA SER A 273 -30.43 -46.63 22.35
C SER A 273 -31.12 -45.37 21.85
N GLN A 274 -30.91 -44.27 22.57
CA GLN A 274 -31.11 -42.90 22.07
C GLN A 274 -30.05 -42.61 20.99
N PRO A 275 -30.28 -41.66 20.07
CA PRO A 275 -29.30 -41.27 19.06
C PRO A 275 -28.18 -40.46 19.71
N ASP A 276 -26.94 -40.79 19.36
CA ASP A 276 -25.72 -40.09 19.75
C ASP A 276 -25.75 -38.62 19.31
N GLU A 277 -25.48 -37.72 20.26
CA GLU A 277 -25.17 -36.32 20.03
C GLU A 277 -23.76 -36.20 19.42
N ASP A 278 -23.65 -35.41 18.37
CA ASP A 278 -22.41 -34.97 17.75
C ASP A 278 -21.68 -34.06 18.75
N ASP A 279 -20.84 -34.65 19.60
CA ASP A 279 -20.02 -33.92 20.57
C ASP A 279 -18.76 -33.41 19.85
N GLY A 280 -18.54 -32.10 19.89
CA GLY A 280 -17.36 -31.47 19.31
C GLY A 280 -16.06 -31.97 19.96
N PRO A 281 -14.89 -31.69 19.34
CA PRO A 281 -13.62 -32.18 19.86
C PRO A 281 -13.42 -31.70 21.30
N THR A 282 -13.02 -32.63 22.15
CA THR A 282 -12.84 -32.37 23.59
C THR A 282 -11.69 -31.40 23.83
N GLU A 283 -11.67 -30.74 25.00
CA GLU A 283 -10.66 -29.73 25.35
C GLU A 283 -9.23 -30.31 25.28
N GLU A 284 -9.04 -31.59 25.63
CA GLU A 284 -7.76 -32.31 25.48
C GLU A 284 -7.36 -32.54 24.01
N GLU A 285 -8.33 -32.77 23.10
CA GLU A 285 -8.04 -32.93 21.67
C GLU A 285 -7.66 -31.60 21.02
N MET A 286 -8.25 -30.50 21.48
CA MET A 286 -7.96 -29.16 21.01
C MET A 286 -6.57 -28.69 21.47
N GLU A 287 -6.19 -28.99 22.71
CA GLU A 287 -4.86 -28.72 23.26
C GLU A 287 -3.79 -29.57 22.54
N ALA A 288 -4.07 -30.85 22.28
CA ALA A 288 -3.16 -31.71 21.53
C ALA A 288 -2.98 -31.30 20.06
N GLU A 289 -3.98 -30.66 19.45
CA GLU A 289 -3.88 -30.13 18.09
C GLU A 289 -3.12 -28.80 18.05
N LEU A 290 -3.29 -27.94 19.06
CA LEU A 290 -2.49 -26.72 19.22
C LEU A 290 -1.00 -27.03 19.41
N ASP A 291 -0.66 -28.00 20.25
CA ASP A 291 0.72 -28.46 20.47
C ASP A 291 1.37 -29.00 19.18
N ARG A 292 0.57 -29.62 18.30
CA ARG A 292 1.06 -30.12 17.00
C ARG A 292 1.34 -28.99 16.03
N ILE A 293 0.47 -27.97 16.00
CA ILE A 293 0.64 -26.80 15.14
C ILE A 293 1.89 -26.01 15.56
N GLU A 294 2.08 -25.78 16.86
CA GLU A 294 3.26 -25.09 17.39
C GLU A 294 4.56 -25.87 17.08
N ALA A 295 4.53 -27.21 17.20
CA ALA A 295 5.67 -28.05 16.82
C ALA A 295 5.92 -28.13 15.30
N GLU A 296 4.94 -27.83 14.45
CA GLU A 296 5.11 -27.71 13.00
C GLU A 296 5.68 -26.34 12.62
N GLU A 297 5.23 -25.27 13.26
CA GLU A 297 5.77 -23.91 13.10
C GLU A 297 7.26 -23.85 13.49
N ASP A 298 7.64 -24.42 14.64
CA ASP A 298 9.05 -24.50 15.08
C ASP A 298 9.94 -25.22 14.05
N ARG A 299 9.42 -26.30 13.43
CA ARG A 299 10.16 -27.05 12.40
C ARG A 299 10.22 -26.31 11.07
N GLU A 300 9.28 -25.42 10.78
CA GLU A 300 9.33 -24.56 9.62
C GLU A 300 10.35 -23.44 9.82
N GLU A 301 10.39 -22.81 10.99
CA GLU A 301 11.40 -21.81 11.34
C GLU A 301 12.82 -22.38 11.27
N ASP A 302 13.06 -23.57 11.84
CA ASP A 302 14.37 -24.24 11.78
C ASP A 302 14.81 -24.52 10.33
N ARG A 303 13.87 -24.91 9.45
CA ARG A 303 14.15 -25.15 8.03
C ARG A 303 14.45 -23.86 7.28
N GLU A 304 13.74 -22.77 7.58
CA GLU A 304 14.03 -21.46 6.99
C GLU A 304 15.40 -20.94 7.42
N GLU A 305 15.77 -21.09 8.70
CA GLU A 305 17.11 -20.73 9.19
C GLU A 305 18.21 -21.54 8.49
N GLU A 306 18.02 -22.83 8.27
CA GLU A 306 18.98 -23.69 7.58
C GLU A 306 19.16 -23.28 6.11
N LEU A 307 18.05 -22.94 5.43
CA LEU A 307 18.06 -22.43 4.07
C LEU A 307 18.78 -21.08 3.96
N GLU A 308 18.55 -20.16 4.90
CA GLU A 308 19.28 -18.88 4.94
C GLU A 308 20.79 -19.10 5.16
N ARG A 309 21.18 -20.00 6.08
CA ARG A 309 22.59 -20.34 6.32
C ARG A 309 23.23 -20.93 5.06
N ALA A 310 22.53 -21.81 4.35
CA ALA A 310 22.98 -22.39 3.09
C ALA A 310 23.12 -21.33 1.99
N GLU A 311 22.19 -20.37 1.88
CA GLU A 311 22.26 -19.30 0.89
C GLU A 311 23.43 -18.33 1.19
N ARG A 312 23.65 -17.98 2.46
CA ARG A 312 24.79 -17.17 2.90
C ARG A 312 26.12 -17.87 2.59
N ALA A 313 26.22 -19.18 2.85
CA ALA A 313 27.39 -19.97 2.50
C ALA A 313 27.63 -19.99 0.97
N ARG A 314 26.57 -20.15 0.17
CA ARG A 314 26.63 -20.14 -1.29
C ARG A 314 27.07 -18.77 -1.85
N LYS A 315 26.54 -17.67 -1.31
CA LYS A 315 26.95 -16.30 -1.67
C LYS A 315 28.42 -16.06 -1.33
N LYS A 316 28.89 -16.52 -0.17
CA LYS A 316 30.29 -16.42 0.25
C LYS A 316 31.22 -17.23 -0.67
N ALA A 317 30.83 -18.46 -1.02
CA ALA A 317 31.59 -19.30 -1.96
C ALA A 317 31.67 -18.67 -3.36
N ARG A 318 30.57 -18.10 -3.87
CA ARG A 318 30.55 -17.39 -5.15
C ARG A 318 31.47 -16.16 -5.15
N LYS A 319 31.43 -15.35 -4.10
CA LYS A 319 32.31 -14.18 -3.94
C LYS A 319 33.79 -14.58 -3.87
N MET A 320 34.09 -15.71 -3.22
CA MET A 320 35.45 -16.23 -3.15
C MET A 320 35.94 -16.73 -4.52
N ALA A 321 35.07 -17.39 -5.30
CA ALA A 321 35.39 -17.80 -6.66
C ALA A 321 35.62 -16.60 -7.61
N ASP A 322 34.82 -15.54 -7.48
CA ASP A 322 34.99 -14.32 -8.27
C ASP A 322 36.29 -13.57 -7.91
N ASN A 323 36.69 -13.57 -6.62
CA ASN A 323 37.99 -13.02 -6.21
C ASN A 323 39.17 -13.80 -6.79
N VAL A 324 39.14 -15.14 -6.75
CA VAL A 324 40.20 -15.97 -7.33
C VAL A 324 40.30 -15.76 -8.86
N ARG A 325 39.17 -15.48 -9.53
CA ARG A 325 39.13 -15.18 -10.96
C ARG A 325 39.72 -13.80 -11.31
N MET A 326 39.73 -12.84 -10.39
CA MET A 326 40.35 -11.51 -10.56
C MET A 326 41.88 -11.54 -10.43
N ASP A 327 42.45 -12.45 -9.63
CA ASP A 327 43.90 -12.57 -9.44
C ASP A 327 44.65 -13.08 -10.70
N HIS A 328 43.92 -13.58 -11.71
CA HIS A 328 44.45 -13.99 -13.01
C HIS A 328 43.98 -13.12 -14.18
N TYR A 329 43.50 -11.91 -13.90
CA TYR A 329 43.06 -10.98 -14.94
C TYR A 329 44.17 -9.98 -15.29
N GLU A 330 44.80 -10.14 -16.46
CA GLU A 330 45.58 -9.05 -17.07
C GLU A 330 44.66 -8.10 -17.84
N PRO A 331 44.64 -6.79 -17.52
CA PRO A 331 43.80 -5.84 -18.22
C PRO A 331 44.34 -5.52 -19.63
N PRO A 332 43.46 -5.33 -20.63
CA PRO A 332 43.87 -4.96 -21.99
C PRO A 332 44.60 -3.62 -22.02
N ILE A 333 45.59 -3.50 -22.92
CA ILE A 333 46.56 -2.39 -23.02
C ILE A 333 45.86 -1.01 -23.13
N SER A 334 44.66 -0.96 -23.69
CA SER A 334 43.90 0.28 -23.93
C SER A 334 43.45 1.05 -22.68
N LYS A 335 43.58 0.48 -21.48
CA LYS A 335 43.28 1.17 -20.21
C LYS A 335 44.52 1.60 -19.41
N ARG A 336 45.72 1.47 -20.00
CA ARG A 336 46.98 1.65 -19.27
C ARG A 336 47.58 3.06 -19.38
N TYR A 337 47.01 3.95 -20.20
CA TYR A 337 47.44 5.34 -20.32
C TYR A 337 46.24 6.28 -20.41
N GLU A 338 46.24 7.37 -19.63
CA GLU A 338 45.30 8.48 -19.80
C GLU A 338 45.55 9.19 -21.15
N PRO A 339 44.53 9.81 -21.77
CA PRO A 339 44.74 10.60 -22.98
C PRO A 339 45.64 11.79 -22.64
N LEU A 340 46.66 12.04 -23.47
CA LEU A 340 47.55 13.19 -23.31
C LEU A 340 46.71 14.48 -23.36
N ASP A 341 46.94 15.37 -22.40
CA ASP A 341 46.29 16.67 -22.33
C ASP A 341 46.88 17.64 -23.36
N GLU A 342 46.10 18.67 -23.71
CA GLU A 342 46.38 19.64 -24.79
C GLU A 342 47.73 20.39 -24.61
N VAL A 343 48.27 20.40 -23.39
CA VAL A 343 49.59 20.97 -23.05
C VAL A 343 50.72 20.00 -23.44
N SER A 344 50.50 18.69 -23.28
CA SER A 344 51.46 17.66 -23.67
C SER A 344 51.55 17.49 -25.19
N GLU A 345 50.44 17.65 -25.92
CA GLU A 345 50.46 17.70 -27.39
C GLU A 345 51.27 18.90 -27.90
N LYS A 346 51.11 20.08 -27.30
CA LYS A 346 51.89 21.28 -27.69
C LYS A 346 53.38 21.15 -27.39
N LEU A 347 53.75 20.49 -26.31
CA LEU A 347 55.15 20.21 -25.98
C LEU A 347 55.76 19.17 -26.92
N LEU A 348 54.98 18.16 -27.33
CA LEU A 348 55.41 17.18 -28.34
C LEU A 348 55.57 17.82 -29.72
N ASP A 349 54.67 18.73 -30.12
CA ASP A 349 54.78 19.47 -31.37
C ASP A 349 55.99 20.43 -31.37
N GLU A 350 56.26 21.11 -30.24
CA GLU A 350 57.42 22.00 -30.08
C GLU A 350 58.75 21.19 -30.06
N GLU A 351 58.75 19.98 -29.50
CA GLU A 351 59.92 19.08 -29.50
C GLU A 351 60.13 18.40 -30.87
N LEU A 352 59.06 18.13 -31.63
CA LEU A 352 59.12 17.66 -33.02
C LEU A 352 59.63 18.75 -33.99
N ASP A 353 59.21 20.01 -33.81
CA ASP A 353 59.66 21.14 -34.63
C ASP A 353 61.14 21.47 -34.34
N MET A 354 61.60 21.28 -33.10
CA MET A 354 63.04 21.34 -32.74
C MET A 354 63.87 20.18 -33.31
N MET A 355 63.26 19.02 -33.57
CA MET A 355 63.95 17.87 -34.18
C MET A 355 64.02 17.93 -35.72
N ASP A 356 63.08 18.60 -36.40
CA ASP A 356 63.12 18.80 -37.86
C ASP A 356 64.03 19.99 -38.29
N GLY A 357 64.44 20.83 -37.34
CA GLY A 357 65.36 21.96 -37.54
C GLY A 357 66.84 21.61 -37.77
N THR A 358 67.20 20.33 -37.95
CA THR A 358 68.58 19.90 -38.23
C THR A 358 68.71 19.01 -39.46
N SER A 359 68.32 19.52 -40.64
CA SER A 359 68.90 19.03 -41.89
C SER A 359 69.13 20.16 -42.90
N GLY A 360 70.39 20.41 -43.25
CA GLY A 360 70.75 21.07 -44.51
C GLY A 360 71.29 22.50 -44.45
N THR A 361 72.29 22.81 -43.62
CA THR A 361 73.36 23.73 -44.05
C THR A 361 74.63 22.93 -44.28
N GLU A 362 74.86 22.52 -45.53
CA GLU A 362 76.21 22.21 -46.00
C GLU A 362 76.67 23.34 -46.94
N PRO A 363 77.88 23.90 -46.73
CA PRO A 363 78.36 25.06 -47.45
C PRO A 363 79.26 24.68 -48.65
N ASP A 364 79.38 25.66 -49.54
CA ASP A 364 80.57 25.98 -50.35
C ASP A 364 80.93 25.13 -51.57
N SER A 365 80.76 25.75 -52.75
CA SER A 365 81.86 26.19 -53.62
C SER A 365 81.66 25.89 -55.11
N SER A 366 81.90 26.95 -55.89
CA SER A 366 82.46 26.97 -57.24
C SER A 366 81.56 26.87 -58.49
N LYS A 367 81.62 28.00 -59.22
CA LYS A 367 81.43 28.26 -60.68
C LYS A 367 80.06 28.69 -61.19
#